data_AF-A0A2V8F2N4-F1
#
_entry.id   AF-A0A2V8F2N4-F1
#
_cell.length_a   1.000
_cell.length_b   1.000
_cell.length_c   1.000
_cell.angle_alpha   90.00
_cell.angle_beta   90.00
_cell.angle_gamma   90.00
#
_symmetry.space_group_name_H-M   'P 1'
#
loop_
_entity.id
_entity.type
_entity.pdbx_description
1 polymer ?
#
loop_
_entity_poly.entity_id
_entity_poly.type
_entity_poly.pdbx_seq_one_letter_code
_entity_poly.pdbx_strand_id
1 'polypeptide(L)'
;MPQRRFDSNETSLNAVGGTPSSAATEASVRQLIASGDHKTALERAKALHKTSSTNASEALLVDAYAERIRSLLRRNLTLEAQSLIDLVRQRYPTARARLDELTARVVAKPRSLDDLVRPLNDPGLAAAQRAAIERVLRQDVWDLAALAGCEALPADHSLRKGAAALERAFVAATSGPVAENALSLPEVSHRSPLAPWKLLTRAIASFYRGEDEPCRRYLDGIDPQSAPQRLVPTIKAMLTGETAAPLTPAAGALRARITRASTLQSALEALDQALASGGKGRILKAIRPVLDQCQQVSPGRPESLRQHISVRCAVADLDPAKVVAAMGGPSRHDATFLRLLARGMEESQNPEQVVLACSMWENFRHAGVQEGWFAANGPEAAALSLHIADLLRRLPDGLLRELQASAWSRSKTSGEKTPYLFPEEMYQRACALDPHPETFAQWMDWAGRQRGDQAARVAQAWHKIRPRDIEPVLRLLKDAEARGAFGSALGYLAKVEQIDGLHPAARGARLRLVAGSALRHLQQKKPALAAEDLAEMSTLPQAQQGDGPAFLAALRFVVSAACGHSEQAATSRADVERLLGSGAAAAMLLFAVATA
;
A
#
# COMPACT_ATOMS: atom_id res chain seq x y z
N MET A 1 -67.99 -19.98 22.68
CA MET A 1 -69.04 -19.24 21.94
C MET A 1 -68.36 -18.08 21.24
N PRO A 2 -68.60 -17.80 19.95
CA PRO A 2 -69.57 -18.40 19.00
C PRO A 2 -68.88 -19.45 18.08
N GLN A 3 -69.44 -20.63 17.82
CA GLN A 3 -70.52 -21.00 16.86
C GLN A 3 -70.16 -20.74 15.39
N ARG A 4 -70.36 -21.64 14.40
CA ARG A 4 -70.73 -23.07 14.27
C ARG A 4 -70.84 -23.33 12.75
N ARG A 5 -70.42 -24.51 12.26
CA ARG A 5 -71.01 -25.40 11.19
C ARG A 5 -69.89 -26.18 10.48
N PHE A 6 -69.74 -27.50 10.69
CA PHE A 6 -70.48 -28.63 10.07
C PHE A 6 -70.34 -28.61 8.53
N ASP A 7 -69.85 -29.65 7.84
CA ASP A 7 -70.16 -31.07 8.00
C ASP A 7 -68.99 -32.03 7.70
N SER A 8 -68.99 -33.11 8.47
CA SER A 8 -68.29 -34.36 8.25
C SER A 8 -69.08 -35.23 7.28
N ASN A 9 -68.40 -35.94 6.38
CA ASN A 9 -68.95 -37.16 5.77
C ASN A 9 -67.85 -38.23 5.74
N GLU A 10 -67.70 -38.90 6.89
CA GLU A 10 -67.03 -40.19 6.98
C GLU A 10 -68.05 -41.26 6.59
N THR A 11 -67.80 -41.94 5.48
CA THR A 11 -68.40 -43.25 5.20
C THR A 11 -67.28 -44.27 5.32
N SER A 12 -67.22 -44.91 6.47
CA SER A 12 -66.40 -46.10 6.70
C SER A 12 -67.07 -47.33 6.10
N LEU A 13 -66.22 -48.33 5.79
CA LEU A 13 -66.49 -49.75 5.56
C LEU A 13 -66.72 -50.16 4.10
N ASN A 14 -65.67 -50.70 3.47
CA ASN A 14 -65.57 -52.16 3.40
C ASN A 14 -64.14 -52.61 3.07
N ALA A 15 -63.56 -53.28 4.07
CA ALA A 15 -62.36 -54.09 3.93
C ALA A 15 -62.69 -55.35 3.12
N VAL A 16 -62.08 -55.49 1.95
CA VAL A 16 -61.87 -56.80 1.32
C VAL A 16 -60.37 -57.06 1.40
N GLY A 17 -59.99 -57.74 2.48
CA GLY A 17 -58.69 -58.39 2.59
C GLY A 17 -58.64 -59.56 1.61
N GLY A 18 -58.29 -59.27 0.36
CA GLY A 18 -57.76 -60.25 -0.58
C GLY A 18 -56.26 -59.99 -0.70
N THR A 19 -55.44 -61.01 -0.48
CA THR A 19 -54.05 -60.98 -0.95
C THR A 19 -54.06 -60.55 -2.41
N PRO A 20 -53.41 -59.44 -2.79
CA PRO A 20 -53.43 -59.01 -4.18
C PRO A 20 -52.86 -60.15 -5.02
N SER A 21 -53.63 -60.60 -6.01
CA SER A 21 -53.15 -61.58 -7.00
C SER A 21 -51.75 -61.17 -7.46
N SER A 22 -50.85 -62.15 -7.63
CA SER A 22 -49.46 -61.91 -8.06
C SER A 22 -49.41 -60.97 -9.28
N ALA A 23 -50.41 -61.05 -10.17
CA ALA A 23 -50.55 -60.18 -11.35
C ALA A 23 -50.91 -58.71 -11.01
N ALA A 24 -51.74 -58.46 -9.99
CA ALA A 24 -52.09 -57.11 -9.55
C ALA A 24 -50.90 -56.41 -8.88
N THR A 25 -50.11 -57.18 -8.11
CA THR A 25 -48.88 -56.69 -7.49
C THR A 25 -47.81 -56.40 -8.55
N GLU A 26 -47.70 -57.25 -9.58
CA GLU A 26 -46.81 -57.04 -10.73
C GLU A 26 -47.12 -55.75 -11.49
N ALA A 27 -48.40 -55.49 -11.78
CA ALA A 27 -48.85 -54.26 -12.42
C ALA A 27 -48.55 -53.00 -11.59
N SER A 28 -48.72 -53.08 -10.26
CA SER A 28 -48.41 -51.98 -9.35
C SER A 28 -46.92 -51.62 -9.34
N VAL A 29 -46.03 -52.61 -9.38
CA VAL A 29 -44.58 -52.36 -9.47
C VAL A 29 -44.21 -51.69 -10.79
N ARG A 30 -44.78 -52.14 -11.93
CA ARG A 30 -44.55 -51.50 -13.23
C ARG A 30 -45.05 -50.04 -13.26
N GLN A 31 -46.19 -49.77 -12.62
CA GLN A 31 -46.71 -48.40 -12.49
C GLN A 31 -45.80 -47.51 -11.64
N LEU A 32 -45.24 -48.02 -10.53
CA LEU A 32 -44.29 -47.28 -9.69
C LEU A 32 -42.96 -47.01 -10.40
N ILE A 33 -42.52 -47.93 -11.27
CA ILE A 33 -41.37 -47.70 -12.14
C ILE A 33 -41.67 -46.55 -13.12
N ALA A 34 -42.84 -46.56 -13.76
CA ALA A 34 -43.26 -45.54 -14.71
C ALA A 34 -43.46 -44.16 -14.06
N SER A 35 -43.91 -44.10 -12.80
CA SER A 35 -44.12 -42.84 -12.07
C SER A 35 -42.86 -42.26 -11.44
N GLY A 36 -41.72 -42.96 -11.51
CA GLY A 36 -40.43 -42.49 -11.00
C GLY A 36 -40.16 -42.75 -9.52
N ASP A 37 -41.05 -43.44 -8.80
CA ASP A 37 -40.81 -43.84 -7.41
C ASP A 37 -40.04 -45.17 -7.34
N HIS A 38 -38.78 -45.10 -7.76
CA HIS A 38 -37.92 -46.27 -7.92
C HIS A 38 -37.52 -46.94 -6.59
N LYS A 39 -37.64 -46.25 -5.45
CA LYS A 39 -37.32 -46.86 -4.13
C LYS A 39 -38.46 -47.75 -3.69
N THR A 40 -39.69 -47.25 -3.75
CA THR A 40 -40.89 -48.00 -3.38
C THR A 40 -41.16 -49.13 -4.37
N ALA A 41 -40.91 -48.90 -5.66
CA ALA A 41 -40.96 -49.95 -6.68
C ALA A 41 -40.04 -51.13 -6.36
N LEU A 42 -38.79 -50.87 -5.95
CA LEU A 42 -37.81 -51.90 -5.63
C LEU A 42 -38.20 -52.72 -4.39
N GLU A 43 -38.68 -52.08 -3.32
CA GLU A 43 -39.10 -52.80 -2.11
C GLU A 43 -40.32 -53.69 -2.36
N ARG A 44 -41.28 -53.23 -3.16
CA ARG A 44 -42.43 -54.06 -3.56
C ARG A 44 -42.03 -55.20 -4.48
N ALA A 45 -41.09 -54.98 -5.40
CA ALA A 45 -40.56 -56.04 -6.26
C ALA A 45 -39.83 -57.12 -5.46
N LYS A 46 -39.05 -56.75 -4.43
CA LYS A 46 -38.40 -57.70 -3.52
C LYS A 46 -39.41 -58.54 -2.76
N ALA A 47 -40.46 -57.90 -2.23
CA ALA A 47 -41.53 -58.59 -1.51
C ALA A 47 -42.24 -59.59 -2.43
N LEU A 48 -42.59 -59.20 -3.66
CA LEU A 48 -43.25 -60.08 -4.64
C LEU A 48 -42.37 -61.28 -5.01
N HIS A 49 -41.08 -61.07 -5.28
CA HIS A 49 -40.17 -62.16 -5.61
C HIS A 49 -39.98 -63.13 -4.43
N LYS A 50 -39.97 -62.63 -3.19
CA LYS A 50 -39.91 -63.46 -1.98
C LYS A 50 -41.13 -64.39 -1.83
N THR A 51 -42.33 -63.95 -2.23
CA THR A 51 -43.55 -64.76 -2.11
C THR A 51 -43.73 -65.73 -3.28
N SER A 52 -43.38 -65.33 -4.51
CA SER A 52 -43.70 -66.10 -5.72
C SER A 52 -42.52 -66.91 -6.28
N SER A 53 -41.28 -66.45 -6.09
CA SER A 53 -40.03 -67.09 -6.57
C SER A 53 -40.08 -67.63 -8.02
N THR A 54 -40.71 -66.89 -8.94
CA THR A 54 -40.82 -67.25 -10.36
C THR A 54 -39.84 -66.45 -11.23
N ASN A 55 -39.50 -66.97 -12.42
CA ASN A 55 -38.65 -66.26 -13.38
C ASN A 55 -39.23 -64.88 -13.78
N ALA A 56 -40.56 -64.75 -13.83
CA ALA A 56 -41.22 -63.48 -14.14
C ALA A 56 -41.06 -62.45 -13.00
N SER A 57 -41.14 -62.89 -11.73
CA SER A 57 -40.93 -61.98 -10.59
C SER A 57 -39.47 -61.59 -10.41
N GLU A 58 -38.53 -62.46 -10.78
CA GLU A 58 -37.09 -62.15 -10.85
C GLU A 58 -36.80 -61.09 -11.92
N ALA A 59 -37.33 -61.26 -13.14
CA ALA A 59 -37.13 -60.31 -14.24
C ALA A 59 -37.64 -58.90 -13.88
N LEU A 60 -38.81 -58.81 -13.24
CA LEU A 60 -39.36 -57.54 -12.77
C LEU A 60 -38.55 -56.92 -11.62
N LEU A 61 -37.98 -57.74 -10.73
CA LEU A 61 -37.08 -57.27 -9.68
C LEU A 61 -35.79 -56.69 -10.28
N VAL A 62 -35.23 -57.33 -11.31
CA VAL A 62 -34.07 -56.82 -12.05
C VAL A 62 -34.40 -55.49 -12.75
N ASP A 63 -35.59 -55.35 -13.34
CA ASP A 63 -36.04 -54.10 -13.96
C ASP A 63 -36.15 -52.95 -12.93
N ALA A 64 -36.69 -53.24 -11.74
CA ALA A 64 -36.76 -52.28 -10.64
C ALA A 64 -35.37 -51.86 -10.13
N TYR A 65 -34.43 -52.81 -10.04
CA TYR A 65 -33.03 -52.52 -9.71
C TYR A 65 -32.37 -51.63 -10.77
N ALA A 66 -32.55 -51.93 -12.06
CA ALA A 66 -31.98 -51.15 -13.16
C ALA A 66 -32.46 -49.70 -13.15
N GLU A 67 -33.76 -49.47 -12.93
CA GLU A 67 -34.33 -48.11 -12.87
C GLU A 67 -33.90 -47.35 -11.62
N ARG A 68 -33.74 -48.03 -10.48
CA ARG A 68 -33.18 -47.42 -9.28
C ARG A 68 -31.72 -47.00 -9.49
N ILE A 69 -30.91 -47.83 -10.15
CA ILE A 69 -29.53 -47.50 -10.51
C ILE A 69 -29.51 -46.29 -11.45
N ARG A 70 -30.35 -46.25 -12.48
CA ARG A 70 -30.50 -45.09 -13.39
C ARG A 70 -30.86 -43.81 -12.63
N SER A 71 -31.77 -43.89 -11.66
CA SER A 71 -32.18 -42.78 -10.80
C SER A 71 -31.04 -42.23 -9.94
N LEU A 72 -30.24 -43.12 -9.32
CA LEU A 72 -29.07 -42.73 -8.53
C LEU A 72 -28.00 -42.05 -9.41
N LEU A 73 -27.77 -42.56 -10.62
CA LEU A 73 -26.84 -41.97 -11.57
C LEU A 73 -27.27 -40.58 -12.07
N ARG A 74 -28.57 -40.36 -12.31
CA ARG A 74 -29.12 -39.02 -12.62
C ARG A 74 -28.90 -38.02 -11.49
N ARG A 75 -28.85 -38.49 -10.25
CA ARG A 75 -28.63 -37.69 -9.02
C ARG A 75 -27.16 -37.60 -8.62
N ASN A 76 -26.24 -38.11 -9.45
CA ASN A 76 -24.81 -38.12 -9.22
C ASN A 76 -24.35 -38.91 -7.97
N LEU A 77 -25.16 -39.86 -7.50
CA LEU A 77 -24.86 -40.76 -6.38
C LEU A 77 -24.17 -42.03 -6.89
N THR A 78 -22.91 -41.89 -7.31
CA THR A 78 -22.16 -42.92 -8.05
C THR A 78 -21.70 -44.09 -7.17
N LEU A 79 -21.35 -43.84 -5.90
CA LEU A 79 -20.93 -44.90 -4.96
C LEU A 79 -22.09 -45.80 -4.55
N GLU A 80 -23.27 -45.21 -4.35
CA GLU A 80 -24.49 -45.92 -4.03
C GLU A 80 -24.99 -46.72 -5.24
N ALA A 81 -24.88 -46.15 -6.44
CA ALA A 81 -25.18 -46.86 -7.68
C ALA A 81 -24.23 -48.05 -7.89
N GLN A 82 -22.92 -47.88 -7.63
CA GLN A 82 -21.92 -48.95 -7.73
C GLN A 82 -22.18 -50.07 -6.72
N SER A 83 -22.43 -49.74 -5.45
CA SER A 83 -22.79 -50.72 -4.42
C SER A 83 -24.02 -51.56 -4.80
N LEU A 84 -25.02 -50.92 -5.42
CA LEU A 84 -26.22 -51.58 -5.92
C LEU A 84 -25.94 -52.49 -7.12
N ILE A 85 -25.08 -52.07 -8.05
CA ILE A 85 -24.64 -52.88 -9.20
C ILE A 85 -23.92 -54.14 -8.71
N ASP A 86 -22.99 -54.01 -7.77
CA ASP A 86 -22.21 -55.12 -7.24
C ASP A 86 -23.10 -56.13 -6.49
N LEU A 87 -24.07 -55.63 -5.70
CA LEU A 87 -25.06 -56.46 -5.02
C LEU A 87 -25.91 -57.28 -6.00
N VAL A 88 -26.39 -56.66 -7.09
CA VAL A 88 -27.26 -57.35 -8.07
C VAL A 88 -26.44 -58.35 -8.89
N ARG A 89 -25.18 -58.04 -9.23
CA ARG A 89 -24.26 -58.95 -9.94
C ARG A 89 -23.87 -60.19 -9.14
N GLN A 90 -23.78 -60.06 -7.81
CA GLN A 90 -23.54 -61.20 -6.91
C GLN A 90 -24.78 -62.08 -6.78
N ARG A 91 -25.96 -61.48 -6.72
CA ARG A 91 -27.21 -62.18 -6.37
C ARG A 91 -27.97 -62.76 -7.57
N TYR A 92 -27.81 -62.20 -8.76
CA TYR A 92 -28.52 -62.61 -9.99
C TYR A 92 -27.55 -62.75 -11.18
N PRO A 93 -26.87 -63.91 -11.35
CA PRO A 93 -25.84 -64.10 -12.36
C PRO A 93 -26.35 -64.00 -13.81
N THR A 94 -27.60 -64.40 -14.05
CA THR A 94 -28.30 -64.34 -15.35
C THR A 94 -28.62 -62.91 -15.81
N ALA A 95 -28.69 -61.95 -14.88
CA ALA A 95 -28.93 -60.54 -15.17
C ALA A 95 -27.65 -59.73 -15.48
N ARG A 96 -26.46 -60.34 -15.37
CA ARG A 96 -25.15 -59.67 -15.54
C ARG A 96 -25.04 -58.93 -16.88
N ALA A 97 -25.34 -59.61 -17.99
CA ALA A 97 -25.28 -59.02 -19.34
C ALA A 97 -26.18 -57.78 -19.49
N ARG A 98 -27.34 -57.77 -18.83
CA ARG A 98 -28.32 -56.67 -18.89
C ARG A 98 -27.91 -55.46 -18.04
N LEU A 99 -27.02 -55.67 -17.06
CA LEU A 99 -26.48 -54.63 -16.18
C LEU A 99 -25.10 -54.12 -16.63
N ASP A 100 -24.44 -54.80 -17.58
CA ASP A 100 -23.14 -54.40 -18.11
C ASP A 100 -23.18 -53.02 -18.81
N GLU A 101 -24.30 -52.68 -19.47
CA GLU A 101 -24.50 -51.35 -20.08
C GLU A 101 -24.63 -50.22 -19.03
N LEU A 102 -25.24 -50.51 -17.88
CA LEU A 102 -25.30 -49.57 -16.74
C LEU A 102 -23.96 -49.49 -16.02
N THR A 103 -23.25 -50.61 -15.91
CA THR A 103 -21.89 -50.69 -15.35
C THR A 103 -20.91 -49.90 -16.20
N ALA A 104 -20.99 -49.97 -17.53
CA ALA A 104 -20.20 -49.16 -18.44
C ALA A 104 -20.39 -47.66 -18.20
N ARG A 105 -21.61 -47.21 -17.86
CA ARG A 105 -21.89 -45.80 -17.51
C ARG A 105 -21.34 -45.36 -16.14
N VAL A 106 -21.20 -46.27 -15.18
CA VAL A 106 -20.58 -45.99 -13.87
C VAL A 106 -19.06 -46.04 -13.94
N VAL A 107 -18.51 -47.01 -14.67
CA VAL A 107 -17.08 -47.20 -14.90
C VAL A 107 -16.50 -46.14 -15.85
N ALA A 108 -17.29 -45.62 -16.79
CA ALA A 108 -16.87 -44.54 -17.69
C ALA A 108 -16.89 -43.14 -17.06
N LYS A 109 -17.42 -42.98 -15.83
CA LYS A 109 -17.28 -41.71 -15.09
C LYS A 109 -15.96 -41.74 -14.32
N PRO A 110 -15.00 -40.84 -14.59
CA PRO A 110 -13.75 -40.80 -13.86
C PRO A 110 -14.02 -40.56 -12.38
N ARG A 111 -13.39 -41.37 -11.52
CA ARG A 111 -13.58 -41.35 -10.06
C ARG A 111 -12.83 -40.18 -9.39
N SER A 112 -11.85 -39.60 -10.08
CA SER A 112 -11.04 -38.47 -9.62
C SER A 112 -10.71 -37.51 -10.77
N LEU A 113 -10.35 -36.26 -10.44
CA LEU A 113 -9.87 -35.27 -11.42
C LEU A 113 -8.64 -35.80 -12.17
N ASP A 114 -7.72 -36.45 -11.46
CA ASP A 114 -6.53 -37.10 -12.02
C ASP A 114 -6.89 -38.13 -13.09
N ASP A 115 -7.88 -39.00 -12.82
CA ASP A 115 -8.32 -40.00 -13.79
C ASP A 115 -9.01 -39.38 -15.02
N LEU A 116 -9.69 -38.24 -14.84
CA LEU A 116 -10.33 -37.50 -15.93
C LEU A 116 -9.29 -36.89 -16.88
N VAL A 117 -8.20 -36.32 -16.34
CA VAL A 117 -7.23 -35.55 -17.13
C VAL A 117 -6.05 -36.37 -17.62
N ARG A 118 -5.69 -37.48 -16.96
CA ARG A 118 -4.55 -38.34 -17.32
C ARG A 118 -4.54 -38.75 -18.81
N PRO A 119 -5.69 -39.10 -19.46
CA PRO A 119 -5.70 -39.44 -20.88
C PRO A 119 -5.27 -38.28 -21.81
N LEU A 120 -5.34 -37.03 -21.36
CA LEU A 120 -4.98 -35.87 -22.18
C LEU A 120 -3.46 -35.75 -22.43
N ASN A 121 -2.64 -36.47 -21.67
CA ASN A 121 -1.20 -36.56 -21.90
C ASN A 121 -0.84 -37.33 -23.18
N ASP A 122 -1.76 -38.16 -23.69
CA ASP A 122 -1.54 -38.91 -24.92
C ASP A 122 -1.78 -37.99 -26.15
N PRO A 123 -0.74 -37.68 -26.95
CA PRO A 123 -0.90 -36.91 -28.18
C PRO A 123 -1.75 -37.65 -29.24
N GLY A 124 -1.81 -38.98 -29.20
CA GLY A 124 -2.60 -39.83 -30.09
C GLY A 124 -4.06 -40.03 -29.69
N LEU A 125 -4.51 -39.38 -28.60
CA LEU A 125 -5.89 -39.51 -28.11
C LEU A 125 -6.90 -39.14 -29.19
N ALA A 126 -7.87 -40.03 -29.43
CA ALA A 126 -8.93 -39.81 -30.41
C ALA A 126 -9.69 -38.50 -30.14
N ALA A 127 -9.92 -37.70 -31.17
CA ALA A 127 -10.53 -36.37 -31.06
C ALA A 127 -11.90 -36.39 -30.35
N ALA A 128 -12.71 -37.42 -30.59
CA ALA A 128 -14.01 -37.60 -29.93
C ALA A 128 -13.87 -37.83 -28.41
N GLN A 129 -12.85 -38.57 -27.98
CA GLN A 129 -12.58 -38.85 -26.57
C GLN A 129 -12.00 -37.61 -25.86
N ARG A 130 -11.07 -36.89 -26.52
CA ARG A 130 -10.56 -35.60 -26.03
C ARG A 130 -11.71 -34.59 -25.83
N ALA A 131 -12.57 -34.44 -26.83
CA ALA A 131 -13.73 -33.55 -26.75
C ALA A 131 -14.72 -33.96 -25.64
N ALA A 132 -14.83 -35.26 -25.34
CA ALA A 132 -15.66 -35.73 -24.24
C ALA A 132 -15.09 -35.34 -22.87
N ILE A 133 -13.78 -35.50 -22.67
CA ILE A 133 -13.08 -35.09 -21.44
C ILE A 133 -13.17 -33.57 -21.27
N GLU A 134 -12.86 -32.80 -22.31
CA GLU A 134 -12.93 -31.33 -22.28
C GLU A 134 -14.35 -30.82 -21.96
N ARG A 135 -15.38 -31.51 -22.44
CA ARG A 135 -16.78 -31.19 -22.10
C ARG A 135 -17.05 -31.37 -20.61
N VAL A 136 -16.61 -32.48 -20.01
CA VAL A 136 -16.75 -32.71 -18.56
C VAL A 136 -15.97 -31.64 -17.79
N LEU A 137 -14.74 -31.33 -18.21
CA LEU A 137 -13.95 -30.26 -17.58
C LEU A 137 -14.68 -28.92 -17.61
N ARG A 138 -15.28 -28.55 -18.75
CA ARG A 138 -16.04 -27.30 -18.88
C ARG A 138 -17.27 -27.26 -17.98
N GLN A 139 -17.99 -28.38 -17.84
CA GLN A 139 -19.27 -28.46 -17.13
C GLN A 139 -19.11 -28.59 -15.60
N ASP A 140 -18.08 -29.32 -15.15
CA ASP A 140 -18.00 -29.80 -13.76
C ASP A 140 -16.79 -29.25 -12.97
N VAL A 141 -15.75 -28.69 -13.61
CA VAL A 141 -14.59 -28.14 -12.88
C VAL A 141 -14.93 -26.78 -12.29
N TRP A 142 -14.94 -26.72 -10.95
CA TRP A 142 -15.13 -25.51 -10.16
C TRP A 142 -13.92 -25.13 -9.28
N ASP A 143 -13.00 -26.07 -9.04
CA ASP A 143 -11.77 -25.84 -8.29
C ASP A 143 -10.58 -25.71 -9.26
N LEU A 144 -10.23 -24.47 -9.59
CA LEU A 144 -9.11 -24.16 -10.50
C LEU A 144 -7.76 -24.44 -9.85
N ALA A 145 -7.65 -24.29 -8.53
CA ALA A 145 -6.44 -24.58 -7.78
C ALA A 145 -6.13 -26.08 -7.80
N ALA A 146 -7.14 -26.94 -7.64
CA ALA A 146 -6.99 -28.39 -7.78
C ALA A 146 -6.52 -28.78 -9.20
N LEU A 147 -7.06 -28.16 -10.25
CA LEU A 147 -6.61 -28.41 -11.62
C LEU A 147 -5.18 -27.91 -11.89
N ALA A 148 -4.80 -26.76 -11.31
CA ALA A 148 -3.45 -26.22 -11.39
C ALA A 148 -2.42 -27.10 -10.65
N GLY A 149 -2.84 -27.73 -9.55
CA GLY A 149 -2.04 -28.64 -8.73
C GLY A 149 -2.03 -30.09 -9.20
N CYS A 150 -2.85 -30.46 -10.19
CA CYS A 150 -3.02 -31.85 -10.61
C CYS A 150 -1.72 -32.44 -11.20
N GLU A 151 -1.11 -33.40 -10.48
CA GLU A 151 0.13 -34.06 -10.87
C GLU A 151 -0.04 -35.02 -12.04
N ALA A 152 -1.29 -35.43 -12.33
CA ALA A 152 -1.60 -36.25 -13.49
C ALA A 152 -1.33 -35.53 -14.83
N LEU A 153 -1.13 -34.19 -14.84
CA LEU A 153 -0.69 -33.43 -16.01
C LEU A 153 0.74 -32.86 -15.79
N PRO A 154 1.61 -32.91 -16.81
CA PRO A 154 2.91 -32.24 -16.78
C PRO A 154 2.79 -30.76 -16.41
N ALA A 155 3.81 -30.21 -15.74
CA ALA A 155 3.85 -28.79 -15.35
C ALA A 155 3.69 -27.84 -16.56
N ASP A 156 4.18 -28.26 -17.73
CA ASP A 156 4.10 -27.49 -18.96
C ASP A 156 2.79 -27.64 -19.74
N HIS A 157 1.88 -28.51 -19.29
CA HIS A 157 0.62 -28.75 -19.96
C HIS A 157 -0.26 -27.49 -19.98
N SER A 158 -0.87 -27.19 -21.13
CA SER A 158 -1.64 -25.96 -21.36
C SER A 158 -2.80 -25.77 -20.38
N LEU A 159 -3.53 -26.84 -20.04
CA LEU A 159 -4.59 -26.80 -19.03
C LEU A 159 -4.09 -26.44 -17.63
N ARG A 160 -2.92 -26.94 -17.23
CA ARG A 160 -2.34 -26.69 -15.90
C ARG A 160 -1.84 -25.25 -15.78
N LYS A 161 -1.13 -24.77 -16.81
CA LYS A 161 -0.71 -23.36 -16.94
C LYS A 161 -1.90 -22.41 -16.97
N GLY A 162 -2.91 -22.74 -17.77
CA GLY A 162 -4.15 -21.97 -17.89
C GLY A 162 -4.91 -21.88 -16.57
N ALA A 163 -5.07 -23.01 -15.85
CA ALA A 163 -5.72 -23.04 -14.54
C ALA A 163 -4.97 -22.20 -13.50
N ALA A 164 -3.64 -22.31 -13.44
CA ALA A 164 -2.82 -21.53 -12.51
C ALA A 164 -2.86 -20.01 -12.78
N ALA A 165 -2.82 -19.61 -14.05
CA ALA A 165 -2.96 -18.20 -14.43
C ALA A 165 -4.36 -17.66 -14.10
N LEU A 166 -5.40 -18.45 -14.38
CA LEU A 166 -6.78 -18.08 -14.17
C LEU A 166 -7.16 -18.01 -12.69
N GLU A 167 -6.64 -18.92 -11.86
CA GLU A 167 -6.82 -18.89 -10.40
C GLU A 167 -6.24 -17.60 -9.81
N ARG A 168 -5.01 -17.24 -10.19
CA ARG A 168 -4.39 -15.96 -9.76
C ARG A 168 -5.24 -14.76 -10.17
N ALA A 169 -5.72 -14.74 -11.41
CA ALA A 169 -6.56 -13.66 -11.91
C ALA A 169 -7.93 -13.62 -11.21
N PHE A 170 -8.53 -14.77 -10.92
CA PHE A 170 -9.82 -14.88 -10.24
C PHE A 170 -9.73 -14.39 -8.78
N VAL A 171 -8.69 -14.81 -8.05
CA VAL A 171 -8.40 -14.32 -6.69
C VAL A 171 -8.16 -12.81 -6.69
N ALA A 172 -7.38 -12.29 -7.64
CA ALA A 172 -7.17 -10.86 -7.76
C ALA A 172 -8.49 -10.11 -8.02
N ALA A 173 -9.29 -10.56 -9.00
CA ALA A 173 -10.54 -9.91 -9.39
C ALA A 173 -11.61 -9.95 -8.28
N THR A 174 -11.58 -10.98 -7.42
CA THR A 174 -12.51 -11.09 -6.28
C THR A 174 -12.03 -10.38 -5.01
N SER A 175 -10.77 -9.92 -4.98
CA SER A 175 -10.20 -9.18 -3.85
C SER A 175 -10.26 -7.66 -4.04
N GLY A 176 -10.45 -7.17 -5.27
CA GLY A 176 -10.59 -5.74 -5.55
C GLY A 176 -10.44 -5.41 -7.04
N PRO A 177 -10.35 -4.11 -7.40
CA PRO A 177 -10.12 -3.67 -8.77
C PRO A 177 -8.76 -4.16 -9.30
N VAL A 178 -8.77 -4.77 -10.50
CA VAL A 178 -7.57 -5.32 -11.16
C VAL A 178 -7.36 -4.62 -12.49
N ALA A 179 -6.12 -4.39 -12.92
CA ALA A 179 -5.78 -3.80 -14.22
C ALA A 179 -5.99 -4.79 -15.40
N GLU A 180 -6.24 -4.28 -16.62
CA GLU A 180 -6.58 -5.14 -17.78
C GLU A 180 -5.46 -6.09 -18.21
N ASN A 181 -4.20 -5.69 -18.03
CA ASN A 181 -3.04 -6.52 -18.37
C ASN A 181 -3.05 -7.87 -17.63
N ALA A 182 -3.44 -7.87 -16.35
CA ALA A 182 -3.58 -9.07 -15.52
C ALA A 182 -4.77 -9.96 -15.94
N LEU A 183 -5.68 -9.47 -16.78
CA LEU A 183 -6.86 -10.17 -17.29
C LEU A 183 -6.72 -10.62 -18.76
N SER A 184 -5.55 -10.37 -19.38
CA SER A 184 -5.26 -10.78 -20.77
C SER A 184 -5.28 -12.31 -20.93
N LEU A 185 -4.69 -13.03 -19.96
CA LEU A 185 -4.64 -14.49 -19.83
C LEU A 185 -4.35 -15.20 -21.16
N PRO A 186 -3.19 -14.94 -21.80
CA PRO A 186 -2.81 -15.58 -23.07
C PRO A 186 -2.70 -17.11 -22.96
N GLU A 187 -2.47 -17.64 -21.77
CA GLU A 187 -2.38 -19.07 -21.47
C GLU A 187 -3.73 -19.79 -21.65
N VAL A 188 -4.84 -19.05 -21.60
CA VAL A 188 -6.19 -19.58 -21.79
C VAL A 188 -6.71 -19.16 -23.16
N SER A 189 -6.58 -20.08 -24.11
CA SER A 189 -7.15 -19.98 -25.46
C SER A 189 -8.68 -19.98 -25.44
N HIS A 190 -9.31 -19.37 -26.45
CA HIS A 190 -10.77 -19.38 -26.65
C HIS A 190 -11.35 -20.79 -26.84
N ARG A 191 -10.54 -21.77 -27.27
CA ARG A 191 -10.96 -23.17 -27.42
C ARG A 191 -10.78 -24.00 -26.14
N SER A 192 -10.14 -23.42 -25.11
CA SER A 192 -9.90 -24.12 -23.86
C SER A 192 -11.21 -24.44 -23.14
N PRO A 193 -11.33 -25.59 -22.44
CA PRO A 193 -12.45 -25.83 -21.53
C PRO A 193 -12.54 -24.80 -20.39
N LEU A 194 -11.47 -24.05 -20.12
CA LEU A 194 -11.41 -22.97 -19.13
C LEU A 194 -11.80 -21.58 -19.67
N ALA A 195 -12.15 -21.46 -20.95
CA ALA A 195 -12.55 -20.18 -21.55
C ALA A 195 -13.77 -19.53 -20.83
N PRO A 196 -14.81 -20.27 -20.39
CA PRO A 196 -15.91 -19.68 -19.61
C PRO A 196 -15.46 -19.08 -18.27
N TRP A 197 -14.47 -19.68 -17.60
CA TRP A 197 -13.89 -19.13 -16.37
C TRP A 197 -13.15 -17.81 -16.64
N LYS A 198 -12.42 -17.72 -17.77
CA LYS A 198 -11.79 -16.45 -18.21
C LYS A 198 -12.81 -15.33 -18.43
N LEU A 199 -13.97 -15.64 -19.03
CA LEU A 199 -15.05 -14.67 -19.19
C LEU A 199 -15.65 -14.25 -17.84
N LEU A 200 -15.89 -15.20 -16.93
CA LEU A 200 -16.38 -14.89 -15.58
C LEU A 200 -15.41 -13.97 -14.81
N THR A 201 -14.12 -14.26 -14.83
CA THR A 201 -13.11 -13.41 -14.15
C THR A 201 -13.11 -11.98 -14.69
N ARG A 202 -13.24 -11.82 -16.01
CA ARG A 202 -13.36 -10.49 -16.64
C ARG A 202 -14.66 -9.79 -16.28
N ALA A 203 -15.77 -10.51 -16.22
CA ALA A 203 -17.05 -9.96 -15.77
C ALA A 203 -16.97 -9.41 -14.34
N ILE A 204 -16.38 -10.19 -13.41
CA ILE A 204 -16.20 -9.76 -12.01
C ILE A 204 -15.32 -8.50 -11.94
N ALA A 205 -14.23 -8.43 -12.71
CA ALA A 205 -13.39 -7.25 -12.75
C ALA A 205 -14.14 -6.00 -13.26
N SER A 206 -14.91 -6.12 -14.35
CA SER A 206 -15.75 -5.02 -14.86
C SER A 206 -16.83 -4.62 -13.85
N PHE A 207 -17.42 -5.58 -13.13
CA PHE A 207 -18.37 -5.31 -12.04
C PHE A 207 -17.75 -4.41 -10.96
N TYR A 208 -16.55 -4.71 -10.47
CA TYR A 208 -15.88 -3.86 -9.46
C TYR A 208 -15.43 -2.49 -9.97
N ARG A 209 -15.30 -2.31 -11.29
CA ARG A 209 -15.01 -1.01 -11.92
C ARG A 209 -16.26 -0.18 -12.22
N GLY A 210 -17.48 -0.71 -11.99
CA GLY A 210 -18.73 -0.05 -12.38
C GLY A 210 -18.99 -0.06 -13.89
N GLU A 211 -18.33 -0.96 -14.63
CA GLU A 211 -18.48 -1.10 -16.08
C GLU A 211 -19.58 -2.13 -16.41
N ASP A 212 -20.84 -1.73 -16.25
CA ASP A 212 -21.99 -2.64 -16.36
C ASP A 212 -22.13 -3.28 -17.76
N GLU A 213 -21.89 -2.51 -18.83
CA GLU A 213 -22.02 -2.99 -20.21
C GLU A 213 -20.96 -4.04 -20.58
N PRO A 214 -19.64 -3.81 -20.35
CA PRO A 214 -18.64 -4.87 -20.46
C PRO A 214 -18.93 -6.09 -19.59
N CYS A 215 -19.38 -5.89 -18.35
CA CYS A 215 -19.76 -6.98 -17.46
C CYS A 215 -20.87 -7.86 -18.08
N ARG A 216 -21.96 -7.25 -18.56
CA ARG A 216 -23.06 -7.97 -19.24
C ARG A 216 -22.56 -8.76 -20.45
N ARG A 217 -21.76 -8.13 -21.32
CA ARG A 217 -21.20 -8.78 -22.52
C ARG A 217 -20.38 -10.03 -22.17
N TYR A 218 -19.55 -9.97 -21.12
CA TYR A 218 -18.79 -11.14 -20.68
C TYR A 218 -19.69 -12.23 -20.11
N LEU A 219 -20.71 -11.86 -19.32
CA LEU A 219 -21.67 -12.81 -18.75
C LEU A 219 -22.52 -13.50 -19.83
N ASP A 220 -22.91 -12.78 -20.88
CA ASP A 220 -23.68 -13.33 -22.01
C ASP A 220 -22.85 -14.28 -22.88
N GLY A 221 -21.54 -14.11 -22.89
CA GLY A 221 -20.61 -15.01 -23.60
C GLY A 221 -20.31 -16.33 -22.88
N ILE A 222 -20.76 -16.51 -21.62
CA ILE A 222 -20.51 -17.74 -20.85
C ILE A 222 -21.42 -18.86 -21.36
N ASP A 223 -20.81 -20.00 -21.71
CA ASP A 223 -21.53 -21.20 -22.16
C ASP A 223 -22.54 -21.65 -21.08
N PRO A 224 -23.85 -21.78 -21.41
CA PRO A 224 -24.90 -22.18 -20.47
C PRO A 224 -24.69 -23.54 -19.79
N GLN A 225 -23.88 -24.42 -20.39
CA GLN A 225 -23.57 -25.72 -19.79
C GLN A 225 -22.33 -25.68 -18.90
N SER A 226 -21.56 -24.60 -18.90
CA SER A 226 -20.30 -24.51 -18.16
C SER A 226 -20.47 -24.33 -16.66
N ALA A 227 -19.47 -24.74 -15.87
CA ALA A 227 -19.48 -24.58 -14.43
C ALA A 227 -19.69 -23.12 -13.96
N PRO A 228 -19.03 -22.09 -14.57
CA PRO A 228 -19.24 -20.67 -14.25
C PRO A 228 -20.68 -20.18 -14.40
N GLN A 229 -21.49 -20.83 -15.23
CA GLN A 229 -22.87 -20.39 -15.50
C GLN A 229 -23.71 -20.29 -14.22
N ARG A 230 -23.39 -21.08 -13.18
CA ARG A 230 -24.08 -21.06 -11.88
C ARG A 230 -24.03 -19.68 -11.20
N LEU A 231 -23.03 -18.86 -11.50
CA LEU A 231 -22.87 -17.51 -10.93
C LEU A 231 -23.52 -16.42 -11.79
N VAL A 232 -23.72 -16.67 -13.09
CA VAL A 232 -24.24 -15.67 -14.05
C VAL A 232 -25.59 -15.06 -13.62
N PRO A 233 -26.62 -15.83 -13.23
CA PRO A 233 -27.89 -15.25 -12.77
C PRO A 233 -27.72 -14.36 -11.54
N THR A 234 -26.80 -14.71 -10.64
CA THR A 234 -26.55 -13.95 -9.41
C THR A 234 -25.90 -12.61 -9.73
N ILE A 235 -24.87 -12.60 -10.59
CA ILE A 235 -24.17 -11.37 -10.97
C ILE A 235 -25.10 -10.47 -11.80
N LYS A 236 -25.89 -11.03 -12.72
CA LYS A 236 -26.91 -10.27 -13.45
C LYS A 236 -27.93 -9.61 -12.51
N ALA A 237 -28.40 -10.34 -11.50
CA ALA A 237 -29.29 -9.79 -10.50
C ALA A 237 -28.64 -8.69 -9.63
N MET A 238 -27.31 -8.74 -9.43
CA MET A 238 -26.58 -7.66 -8.77
C MET A 238 -26.51 -6.40 -9.65
N LEU A 239 -26.40 -6.54 -10.97
CA LEU A 239 -26.35 -5.42 -11.92
C LEU A 239 -27.72 -4.75 -12.11
N THR A 240 -28.81 -5.52 -12.17
CA THR A 240 -30.14 -4.98 -12.49
C THR A 240 -31.01 -4.74 -11.26
N GLY A 241 -30.66 -5.31 -10.11
CA GLY A 241 -31.49 -5.32 -8.90
C GLY A 241 -32.69 -6.28 -8.97
N GLU A 242 -32.96 -6.88 -10.13
CA GLU A 242 -34.10 -7.76 -10.38
C GLU A 242 -33.66 -9.22 -10.49
N THR A 243 -34.50 -10.15 -10.02
CA THR A 243 -34.27 -11.59 -10.19
C THR A 243 -35.31 -12.19 -11.11
N ALA A 244 -34.87 -12.65 -12.29
CA ALA A 244 -35.72 -13.39 -13.23
C ALA A 244 -36.13 -14.80 -12.71
N ALA A 245 -35.36 -15.38 -11.77
CA ALA A 245 -35.62 -16.68 -11.16
C ALA A 245 -35.20 -16.69 -9.66
N PRO A 246 -35.80 -17.54 -8.80
CA PRO A 246 -35.41 -17.65 -7.40
C PRO A 246 -33.96 -18.13 -7.28
N LEU A 247 -33.11 -17.31 -6.64
CA LEU A 247 -31.72 -17.63 -6.37
C LEU A 247 -31.62 -18.77 -5.34
N THR A 248 -30.57 -19.58 -5.45
CA THR A 248 -30.23 -20.54 -4.38
C THR A 248 -29.90 -19.80 -3.08
N PRO A 249 -30.03 -20.43 -1.89
CA PRO A 249 -29.69 -19.79 -0.63
C PRO A 249 -28.26 -19.21 -0.59
N ALA A 250 -27.29 -19.93 -1.17
CA ALA A 250 -25.90 -19.47 -1.27
C ALA A 250 -25.76 -18.24 -2.19
N ALA A 251 -26.43 -18.24 -3.35
CA ALA A 251 -26.45 -17.10 -4.27
C ALA A 251 -27.15 -15.88 -3.64
N GLY A 252 -28.24 -16.10 -2.90
CA GLY A 252 -28.92 -15.05 -2.12
C GLY A 252 -28.02 -14.45 -1.03
N ALA A 253 -27.29 -15.29 -0.29
CA ALA A 253 -26.32 -14.84 0.72
C ALA A 253 -25.17 -14.03 0.10
N LEU A 254 -24.64 -14.48 -1.04
CA LEU A 254 -23.62 -13.75 -1.80
C LEU A 254 -24.14 -12.38 -2.25
N ARG A 255 -25.33 -12.33 -2.86
CA ARG A 255 -25.99 -11.07 -3.26
C ARG A 255 -26.16 -10.14 -2.07
N ALA A 256 -26.70 -10.63 -0.96
CA ALA A 256 -26.91 -9.83 0.24
C ALA A 256 -25.60 -9.23 0.78
N ARG A 257 -24.49 -9.96 0.75
CA ARG A 257 -23.19 -9.43 1.19
C ARG A 257 -22.67 -8.31 0.28
N ILE A 258 -22.81 -8.46 -1.03
CA ILE A 258 -22.34 -7.47 -2.00
C ILE A 258 -23.26 -6.24 -2.02
N THR A 259 -24.59 -6.41 -1.98
CA THR A 259 -25.55 -5.29 -1.93
C THR A 259 -25.44 -4.47 -0.63
N ARG A 260 -25.07 -5.08 0.50
CA ARG A 260 -24.77 -4.31 1.72
C ARG A 260 -23.55 -3.39 1.52
N ALA A 261 -22.54 -3.82 0.77
CA ALA A 261 -21.39 -2.97 0.47
C ALA A 261 -21.78 -1.75 -0.38
N SER A 262 -22.75 -1.87 -1.30
CA SER A 262 -23.23 -0.73 -2.09
C SER A 262 -24.02 0.27 -1.26
N THR A 263 -24.79 -0.15 -0.25
CA THR A 263 -25.48 0.81 0.65
C THR A 263 -24.50 1.61 1.52
N LEU A 264 -23.41 0.97 1.97
CA LEU A 264 -22.32 1.66 2.64
C LEU A 264 -21.63 2.66 1.70
N GLN A 265 -21.37 2.27 0.44
CA GLN A 265 -20.78 3.16 -0.56
C GLN A 265 -21.63 4.41 -0.77
N SER A 266 -22.93 4.26 -1.03
CA SER A 266 -23.82 5.42 -1.23
C SER A 266 -23.90 6.31 0.02
N ALA A 267 -23.85 5.72 1.23
CA ALA A 267 -23.80 6.50 2.46
C ALA A 267 -22.49 7.30 2.59
N LEU A 268 -21.34 6.69 2.25
CA LEU A 268 -20.04 7.37 2.24
C LEU A 268 -20.01 8.51 1.21
N GLU A 269 -20.50 8.27 -0.01
CA GLU A 269 -20.63 9.29 -1.06
C GLU A 269 -21.51 10.46 -0.61
N ALA A 270 -22.64 10.19 0.07
CA ALA A 270 -23.50 11.22 0.61
C ALA A 270 -22.80 12.04 1.72
N LEU A 271 -21.98 11.40 2.56
CA LEU A 271 -21.18 12.10 3.56
C LEU A 271 -20.08 12.96 2.94
N ASP A 272 -19.37 12.46 1.93
CA ASP A 272 -18.36 13.24 1.20
C ASP A 272 -18.98 14.43 0.47
N GLN A 273 -20.15 14.27 -0.16
CA GLN A 273 -20.90 15.38 -0.75
C GLN A 273 -21.32 16.41 0.32
N ALA A 274 -21.76 15.94 1.49
CA ALA A 274 -22.12 16.83 2.59
C ALA A 274 -20.89 17.63 3.09
N LEU A 275 -19.74 16.98 3.24
CA LEU A 275 -18.47 17.61 3.61
C LEU A 275 -18.02 18.63 2.56
N ALA A 276 -18.08 18.29 1.27
CA ALA A 276 -17.73 19.18 0.17
C ALA A 276 -18.65 20.42 0.09
N SER A 277 -19.94 20.26 0.41
CA SER A 277 -20.90 21.36 0.42
C SER A 277 -20.79 22.31 1.63
N GLY A 278 -20.02 21.95 2.66
CA GLY A 278 -19.86 22.74 3.89
C GLY A 278 -21.11 22.82 4.79
N GLY A 279 -22.19 22.10 4.46
CA GLY A 279 -23.43 22.14 5.23
C GLY A 279 -23.32 21.41 6.56
N LYS A 280 -22.90 22.10 7.64
CA LYS A 280 -22.68 21.51 8.99
C LYS A 280 -23.83 20.59 9.45
N GLY A 281 -25.08 21.00 9.26
CA GLY A 281 -26.26 20.18 9.61
C GLY A 281 -26.45 18.94 8.72
N ARG A 282 -26.08 19.00 7.43
CA ARG A 282 -26.13 17.84 6.51
C ARG A 282 -25.03 16.83 6.86
N ILE A 283 -23.83 17.32 7.19
CA ILE A 283 -22.72 16.49 7.64
C ILE A 283 -23.13 15.68 8.87
N LEU A 284 -23.62 16.35 9.93
CA LEU A 284 -24.03 15.67 11.16
C LEU A 284 -25.13 14.63 10.94
N LYS A 285 -26.09 14.89 10.04
CA LYS A 285 -27.14 13.92 9.68
C LYS A 285 -26.61 12.72 8.89
N ALA A 286 -25.56 12.91 8.09
CA ALA A 286 -24.97 11.85 7.27
C ALA A 286 -24.05 10.90 8.05
N ILE A 287 -23.48 11.33 9.19
CA ILE A 287 -22.53 10.52 9.98
C ILE A 287 -23.12 9.20 10.49
N ARG A 288 -24.28 9.26 11.17
CA ARG A 288 -24.88 8.08 11.80
C ARG A 288 -25.21 6.96 10.81
N PRO A 289 -25.88 7.23 9.66
CA PRO A 289 -26.13 6.22 8.65
C PRO A 289 -24.88 5.50 8.16
N VAL A 290 -23.77 6.24 7.94
CA VAL A 290 -22.52 5.64 7.46
C VAL A 290 -21.95 4.67 8.50
N LEU A 291 -21.93 5.06 9.77
CA LEU A 291 -21.41 4.20 10.84
C LEU A 291 -22.27 2.96 11.06
N ASP A 292 -23.60 3.09 11.01
CA ASP A 292 -24.52 1.96 11.14
C ASP A 292 -24.35 0.97 9.99
N GLN A 293 -24.22 1.47 8.74
CA GLN A 293 -23.92 0.62 7.59
C GLN A 293 -22.53 -0.02 7.71
N CYS A 294 -21.51 0.73 8.14
CA CYS A 294 -20.15 0.22 8.32
C CYS A 294 -20.10 -0.91 9.34
N GLN A 295 -20.82 -0.78 10.47
CA GLN A 295 -20.94 -1.83 11.48
C GLN A 295 -21.55 -3.12 10.92
N GLN A 296 -22.54 -3.01 10.03
CA GLN A 296 -23.22 -4.16 9.42
C GLN A 296 -22.38 -4.83 8.32
N VAL A 297 -21.60 -4.07 7.55
CA VAL A 297 -20.82 -4.58 6.42
C VAL A 297 -19.41 -5.03 6.84
N SER A 298 -18.77 -4.26 7.71
CA SER A 298 -17.37 -4.44 8.11
C SER A 298 -17.18 -4.08 9.59
N PRO A 299 -17.57 -4.96 10.53
CA PRO A 299 -17.57 -4.65 11.97
C PRO A 299 -16.20 -4.33 12.57
N GLY A 300 -15.09 -4.61 11.86
CA GLY A 300 -13.73 -4.27 12.30
C GLY A 300 -13.23 -2.89 11.87
N ARG A 301 -13.98 -2.15 11.06
CA ARG A 301 -13.63 -0.81 10.55
C ARG A 301 -14.34 0.42 11.16
N PRO A 302 -15.38 0.31 12.01
CA PRO A 302 -16.08 1.49 12.53
C PRO A 302 -15.15 2.47 13.25
N GLU A 303 -14.18 1.98 14.00
CA GLU A 303 -13.26 2.85 14.75
C GLU A 303 -12.40 3.70 13.81
N SER A 304 -11.76 3.06 12.83
CA SER A 304 -10.99 3.78 11.80
C SER A 304 -11.87 4.79 11.06
N LEU A 305 -13.11 4.43 10.74
CA LEU A 305 -14.05 5.35 10.11
C LEU A 305 -14.40 6.54 11.03
N ARG A 306 -14.65 6.32 12.33
CA ARG A 306 -14.89 7.41 13.30
C ARG A 306 -13.70 8.37 13.37
N GLN A 307 -12.47 7.86 13.34
CA GLN A 307 -11.26 8.70 13.30
C GLN A 307 -11.25 9.59 12.05
N HIS A 308 -11.50 9.04 10.86
CA HIS A 308 -11.57 9.81 9.61
C HIS A 308 -12.69 10.86 9.64
N ILE A 309 -13.88 10.48 10.11
CA ILE A 309 -15.01 11.41 10.25
C ILE A 309 -14.66 12.55 11.22
N SER A 310 -14.07 12.22 12.37
CA SER A 310 -13.66 13.19 13.40
C SER A 310 -12.68 14.21 12.82
N VAL A 311 -11.66 13.74 12.10
CA VAL A 311 -10.65 14.60 11.46
C VAL A 311 -11.28 15.50 10.40
N ARG A 312 -12.07 14.95 9.48
CA ARG A 312 -12.73 15.74 8.42
C ARG A 312 -13.69 16.77 9.00
N CYS A 313 -14.39 16.44 10.09
CA CYS A 313 -15.25 17.39 10.79
C CYS A 313 -14.45 18.49 11.52
N ALA A 314 -13.30 18.15 12.12
CA ALA A 314 -12.43 19.13 12.77
C ALA A 314 -11.86 20.14 11.76
N VAL A 315 -11.41 19.67 10.59
CA VAL A 315 -10.93 20.55 9.50
C VAL A 315 -12.04 21.47 8.98
N ALA A 316 -13.28 20.95 8.93
CA ALA A 316 -14.48 21.73 8.56
C ALA A 316 -15.05 22.60 9.71
N ASP A 317 -14.34 22.72 10.84
CA ASP A 317 -14.72 23.55 11.99
C ASP A 317 -16.12 23.21 12.56
N LEU A 318 -16.43 21.91 12.66
CA LEU A 318 -17.63 21.45 13.36
C LEU A 318 -17.39 21.38 14.86
N ASP A 319 -18.45 21.68 15.62
CA ASP A 319 -18.49 21.52 17.08
C ASP A 319 -18.20 20.05 17.47
N PRO A 320 -17.10 19.79 18.20
CA PRO A 320 -16.70 18.43 18.58
C PRO A 320 -17.78 17.67 19.35
N ALA A 321 -18.55 18.34 20.21
CA ALA A 321 -19.58 17.69 21.01
C ALA A 321 -20.71 17.17 20.12
N LYS A 322 -21.09 17.93 19.08
CA LYS A 322 -22.11 17.51 18.10
C LYS A 322 -21.63 16.35 17.24
N VAL A 323 -20.35 16.34 16.86
CA VAL A 323 -19.75 15.26 16.08
C VAL A 323 -19.70 13.97 16.89
N VAL A 324 -19.25 14.03 18.16
CA VAL A 324 -19.27 12.89 19.09
C VAL A 324 -20.69 12.33 19.27
N ALA A 325 -21.69 13.20 19.43
CA ALA A 325 -23.08 12.78 19.54
C ALA A 325 -23.59 12.10 18.24
N ALA A 326 -23.25 12.65 17.07
CA ALA A 326 -23.62 12.09 15.78
C ALA A 326 -22.97 10.72 15.52
N MET A 327 -21.71 10.54 15.97
CA MET A 327 -21.01 9.25 15.86
C MET A 327 -21.48 8.20 16.88
N GLY A 328 -22.20 8.62 17.94
CA GLY A 328 -22.59 7.74 19.03
C GLY A 328 -21.48 7.43 20.03
N GLY A 329 -20.53 8.34 20.17
CA GLY A 329 -19.37 8.19 21.05
C GLY A 329 -18.13 8.82 20.44
N PRO A 330 -17.07 9.03 21.26
CA PRO A 330 -15.81 9.58 20.78
C PRO A 330 -15.10 8.57 19.87
N SER A 331 -14.22 9.08 19.02
CA SER A 331 -13.20 8.28 18.35
C SER A 331 -11.99 8.10 19.25
N ARG A 332 -11.21 7.06 19.01
CA ARG A 332 -9.95 6.79 19.70
C ARG A 332 -8.88 7.73 19.16
N HIS A 333 -8.24 8.46 20.05
CA HIS A 333 -7.17 9.39 19.71
C HIS A 333 -5.80 8.71 19.89
N ASP A 334 -5.52 7.72 19.04
CA ASP A 334 -4.23 7.04 18.96
C ASP A 334 -3.27 7.75 17.97
N ALA A 335 -2.08 7.19 17.77
CA ALA A 335 -1.11 7.71 16.81
C ALA A 335 -1.69 7.82 15.38
N THR A 336 -2.58 6.91 14.99
CA THR A 336 -3.26 6.98 13.67
C THR A 336 -4.12 8.22 13.58
N PHE A 337 -4.95 8.46 14.58
CA PHE A 337 -5.80 9.65 14.64
C PHE A 337 -4.99 10.95 14.60
N LEU A 338 -3.93 11.06 15.41
CA LEU A 338 -3.10 12.25 15.48
C LEU A 338 -2.38 12.52 14.15
N ARG A 339 -1.89 11.48 13.48
CA ARG A 339 -1.31 11.59 12.13
C ARG A 339 -2.34 12.08 11.11
N LEU A 340 -3.54 11.50 11.11
CA LEU A 340 -4.62 11.91 10.21
C LEU A 340 -5.02 13.38 10.46
N LEU A 341 -5.15 13.77 11.73
CA LEU A 341 -5.49 15.14 12.11
C LEU A 341 -4.41 16.13 11.69
N ALA A 342 -3.14 15.81 11.94
CA ALA A 342 -2.02 16.65 11.53
C ALA A 342 -1.99 16.87 10.02
N ARG A 343 -2.20 15.79 9.23
CA ARG A 343 -2.30 15.89 7.76
C ARG A 343 -3.51 16.70 7.29
N GLY A 344 -4.68 16.48 7.88
CA GLY A 344 -5.89 17.22 7.51
C GLY A 344 -5.75 18.72 7.78
N MET A 345 -5.07 19.11 8.86
CA MET A 345 -4.81 20.52 9.18
C MET A 345 -3.71 21.13 8.28
N GLU A 346 -2.73 20.33 7.87
CA GLU A 346 -1.64 20.75 6.96
C GLU A 346 -2.15 21.10 5.55
N GLU A 347 -3.17 20.42 5.06
CA GLU A 347 -3.78 20.70 3.74
C GLU A 347 -4.54 22.04 3.70
N SER A 348 -4.73 22.67 4.86
CA SER A 348 -5.41 23.96 4.98
C SER A 348 -4.55 25.12 4.47
N GLN A 349 -5.18 26.07 3.79
CA GLN A 349 -4.56 27.35 3.44
C GLN A 349 -4.52 28.34 4.62
N ASN A 350 -5.16 28.00 5.76
CA ASN A 350 -5.19 28.85 6.95
C ASN A 350 -3.89 28.69 7.78
N PRO A 351 -3.10 29.75 7.98
CA PRO A 351 -1.89 29.71 8.80
C PRO A 351 -2.11 29.21 10.23
N GLU A 352 -3.26 29.50 10.85
CA GLU A 352 -3.59 29.01 12.20
C GLU A 352 -3.73 27.48 12.22
N GLN A 353 -4.32 26.89 11.17
CA GLN A 353 -4.41 25.43 11.06
C GLN A 353 -3.05 24.78 10.83
N VAL A 354 -2.13 25.44 10.11
CA VAL A 354 -0.74 24.95 9.98
C VAL A 354 -0.01 24.93 11.33
N VAL A 355 -0.26 25.92 12.21
CA VAL A 355 0.28 25.93 13.58
C VAL A 355 -0.30 24.78 14.40
N LEU A 356 -1.61 24.52 14.29
CA LEU A 356 -2.24 23.37 14.91
C LEU A 356 -1.67 22.05 14.36
N ALA A 357 -1.40 21.97 13.06
CA ALA A 357 -0.77 20.81 12.43
C ALA A 357 0.61 20.53 13.06
N CYS A 358 1.43 21.56 13.30
CA CYS A 358 2.72 21.41 13.98
C CYS A 358 2.57 20.81 15.38
N SER A 359 1.58 21.28 16.15
CA SER A 359 1.26 20.71 17.47
C SER A 359 0.80 19.26 17.37
N MET A 360 -0.06 18.94 16.40
CA MET A 360 -0.55 17.56 16.19
C MET A 360 0.55 16.62 15.70
N TRP A 361 1.50 17.08 14.90
CA TRP A 361 2.68 16.31 14.53
C TRP A 361 3.58 16.00 15.73
N GLU A 362 3.77 16.95 16.65
CA GLU A 362 4.49 16.70 17.89
C GLU A 362 3.74 15.72 18.80
N ASN A 363 2.41 15.83 18.91
CA ASN A 363 1.59 14.86 19.64
C ASN A 363 1.66 13.47 19.01
N PHE A 364 1.59 13.38 17.68
CA PHE A 364 1.80 12.14 16.94
C PHE A 364 3.18 11.54 17.22
N ARG A 365 4.23 12.36 17.30
CA ARG A 365 5.57 11.89 17.66
C ARG A 365 5.57 11.19 19.02
N HIS A 366 4.91 11.78 20.02
CA HIS A 366 4.81 11.17 21.35
C HIS A 366 3.99 9.88 21.34
N ALA A 367 2.80 9.91 20.72
CA ALA A 367 1.93 8.74 20.65
C ALA A 367 2.55 7.59 19.84
N GLY A 368 3.16 7.88 18.69
CA GLY A 368 3.83 6.89 17.85
C GLY A 368 5.00 6.20 18.57
N VAL A 369 5.74 6.93 19.42
CA VAL A 369 6.77 6.32 20.28
C VAL A 369 6.15 5.45 21.37
N GLN A 370 5.11 5.93 22.05
CA GLN A 370 4.42 5.19 23.11
C GLN A 370 3.75 3.90 22.58
N GLU A 371 3.21 3.95 21.38
CA GLU A 371 2.56 2.83 20.70
C GLU A 371 3.54 1.93 19.92
N GLY A 372 4.85 2.27 19.92
CA GLY A 372 5.89 1.45 19.29
C GLY A 372 5.93 1.49 17.76
N TRP A 373 5.39 2.53 17.13
CA TRP A 373 5.49 2.72 15.67
C TRP A 373 6.92 3.01 15.22
N PHE A 374 7.68 3.74 16.04
CA PHE A 374 9.08 4.06 15.80
C PHE A 374 9.79 4.42 17.12
N ALA A 375 11.13 4.41 17.11
CA ALA A 375 11.92 4.73 18.29
C ALA A 375 11.95 6.23 18.59
N ALA A 376 12.02 6.60 19.88
CA ALA A 376 12.12 7.99 20.31
C ALA A 376 13.32 8.73 19.71
N ASN A 377 14.43 8.00 19.52
CA ASN A 377 15.68 8.51 18.97
C ASN A 377 15.97 7.94 17.56
N GLY A 378 14.92 7.64 16.79
CA GLY A 378 15.04 7.07 15.45
C GLY A 378 14.98 8.11 14.32
N PRO A 379 15.30 7.68 13.09
CA PRO A 379 15.22 8.53 11.89
C PRO A 379 13.81 9.04 11.61
N GLU A 380 12.75 8.30 12.00
CA GLU A 380 11.36 8.74 11.84
C GLU A 380 11.04 9.97 12.71
N ALA A 381 11.55 10.01 13.94
CA ALA A 381 11.40 11.17 14.82
C ALA A 381 12.21 12.38 14.29
N ALA A 382 13.36 12.14 13.67
CA ALA A 382 14.13 13.15 12.95
C ALA A 382 13.33 13.71 11.76
N ALA A 383 12.78 12.83 10.92
CA ALA A 383 11.97 13.20 9.76
C ALA A 383 10.73 14.01 10.15
N LEU A 384 10.04 13.64 11.24
CA LEU A 384 8.92 14.42 11.77
C LEU A 384 9.35 15.82 12.21
N SER A 385 10.52 15.94 12.84
CA SER A 385 11.05 17.25 13.26
C SER A 385 11.37 18.13 12.05
N LEU A 386 11.95 17.56 10.98
CA LEU A 386 12.16 18.29 9.73
C LEU A 386 10.86 18.70 9.05
N HIS A 387 9.86 17.81 9.06
CA HIS A 387 8.54 18.13 8.53
C HIS A 387 7.91 19.33 9.25
N ILE A 388 7.97 19.35 10.58
CA ILE A 388 7.50 20.51 11.37
C ILE A 388 8.30 21.77 11.00
N ALA A 389 9.63 21.68 10.90
CA ALA A 389 10.46 22.82 10.52
C ALA A 389 10.10 23.39 9.13
N ASP A 390 9.77 22.52 8.17
CA ASP A 390 9.32 22.91 6.84
C ASP A 390 7.97 23.61 6.88
N LEU A 391 7.01 23.09 7.66
CA LEU A 391 5.71 23.73 7.86
C LEU A 391 5.83 25.13 8.46
N LEU A 392 6.67 25.29 9.48
CA LEU A 392 6.91 26.61 10.10
C LEU A 392 7.52 27.60 9.10
N ARG A 393 8.33 27.14 8.14
CA ARG A 393 8.92 28.00 7.10
C ARG A 393 7.88 28.54 6.12
N ARG A 394 6.72 27.89 6.00
CA ARG A 394 5.60 28.34 5.15
C ARG A 394 4.74 29.42 5.82
N LEU A 395 4.88 29.61 7.13
CA LEU A 395 4.12 30.61 7.86
C LEU A 395 4.67 32.03 7.62
N PRO A 396 3.82 33.07 7.66
CA PRO A 396 4.28 34.45 7.65
C PRO A 396 5.19 34.76 8.85
N ASP A 397 6.34 35.38 8.61
CA ASP A 397 7.34 35.69 9.66
C ASP A 397 6.79 36.54 10.82
N GLY A 398 5.80 37.40 10.56
CA GLY A 398 5.13 38.19 11.60
C GLY A 398 4.35 37.32 12.57
N LEU A 399 3.49 36.45 12.03
CA LEU A 399 2.67 35.52 12.81
C LEU A 399 3.54 34.56 13.62
N LEU A 400 4.58 33.98 13.01
CA LEU A 400 5.48 33.07 13.73
C LEU A 400 6.16 33.76 14.92
N ARG A 401 6.60 35.02 14.76
CA ARG A 401 7.22 35.79 15.85
C ARG A 401 6.26 36.09 16.99
N GLU A 402 5.00 36.43 16.69
CA GLU A 402 3.96 36.67 17.70
C GLU A 402 3.67 35.41 18.52
N LEU A 403 3.58 34.26 17.85
CA LEU A 403 3.36 32.96 18.48
C LEU A 403 4.56 32.55 19.36
N GLN A 404 5.78 32.76 18.87
CA GLN A 404 7.01 32.50 19.62
C GLN A 404 7.13 33.39 20.86
N ALA A 405 6.80 34.68 20.76
CA ALA A 405 6.78 35.60 21.90
C ALA A 405 5.77 35.15 22.96
N SER A 406 4.56 34.76 22.53
CA SER A 406 3.50 34.25 23.40
C SER A 406 3.88 32.92 24.06
N ALA A 407 4.53 32.02 23.32
CA ALA A 407 5.08 30.77 23.82
C ALA A 407 6.17 31.00 24.88
N TRP A 408 7.08 31.95 24.64
CA TRP A 408 8.15 32.28 25.57
C TRP A 408 7.61 32.86 26.87
N SER A 409 6.61 33.74 26.79
CA SER A 409 5.92 34.27 27.96
C SER A 409 5.26 33.16 28.79
N ARG A 410 4.53 32.25 28.14
CA ARG A 410 3.92 31.08 28.80
C ARG A 410 4.95 30.16 29.43
N SER A 411 6.06 29.88 28.73
CA SER A 411 7.12 29.04 29.27
C SER A 411 7.72 29.61 30.56
N LYS A 412 7.84 30.94 30.66
CA LYS A 412 8.29 31.60 31.91
C LYS A 412 7.28 31.51 33.05
N THR A 413 5.98 31.58 32.75
CA THR A 413 4.94 31.62 33.78
C THR A 413 4.48 30.23 34.21
N SER A 414 4.32 29.28 33.29
CA SER A 414 3.80 27.93 33.54
C SER A 414 4.84 26.82 33.45
N GLY A 415 6.03 27.09 32.88
CA GLY A 415 7.04 26.06 32.59
C GLY A 415 6.75 25.22 31.34
N GLU A 416 5.61 25.44 30.68
CA GLU A 416 5.20 24.70 29.48
C GLU A 416 6.08 25.08 28.28
N LYS A 417 6.76 24.10 27.69
CA LYS A 417 7.61 24.29 26.50
C LYS A 417 6.86 23.87 25.25
N THR A 418 6.89 24.72 24.23
CA THR A 418 6.30 24.46 22.91
C THR A 418 7.40 24.44 21.84
N PRO A 419 8.28 23.42 21.87
CA PRO A 419 9.47 23.37 21.02
C PRO A 419 9.11 23.37 19.53
N TYR A 420 7.94 22.82 19.18
CA TYR A 420 7.40 22.75 17.82
C TYR A 420 7.07 24.11 17.19
N LEU A 421 7.23 25.24 17.90
CA LEU A 421 7.09 26.60 17.36
C LEU A 421 8.44 27.24 17.01
N PHE A 422 9.56 26.58 17.30
CA PHE A 422 10.91 27.09 17.10
C PHE A 422 11.63 26.27 16.04
N PRO A 423 11.77 26.77 14.79
CA PRO A 423 12.42 26.01 13.71
C PRO A 423 13.84 25.55 14.08
N GLU A 424 14.61 26.37 14.79
CA GLU A 424 15.96 26.01 15.26
C GLU A 424 15.95 24.74 16.11
N GLU A 425 15.01 24.61 17.05
CA GLU A 425 14.89 23.41 17.90
C GLU A 425 14.51 22.17 17.10
N MET A 426 13.67 22.34 16.06
CA MET A 426 13.28 21.24 15.18
C MET A 426 14.45 20.73 14.32
N TYR A 427 15.23 21.64 13.72
CA TYR A 427 16.44 21.24 12.99
C TYR A 427 17.49 20.63 13.90
N GLN A 428 17.73 21.24 15.07
CA GLN A 428 18.70 20.74 16.04
C GLN A 428 18.33 19.32 16.48
N ARG A 429 17.05 19.08 16.78
CA ARG A 429 16.56 17.75 17.13
C ARG A 429 16.76 16.76 15.99
N ALA A 430 16.36 17.13 14.76
CA ALA A 430 16.55 16.27 13.60
C ALA A 430 18.01 15.87 13.40
N CYS A 431 18.92 16.84 13.44
CA CYS A 431 20.36 16.62 13.28
C CYS A 431 20.97 15.80 14.42
N ALA A 432 20.43 15.90 15.64
CA ALA A 432 20.89 15.13 16.79
C ALA A 432 20.42 13.67 16.73
N LEU A 433 19.22 13.42 16.21
CA LEU A 433 18.64 12.09 16.08
C LEU A 433 19.17 11.33 14.86
N ASP A 434 19.29 12.01 13.72
CA ASP A 434 19.83 11.44 12.48
C ASP A 434 20.84 12.41 11.83
N PRO A 435 22.13 12.33 12.20
CA PRO A 435 23.16 13.23 11.72
C PRO A 435 23.52 13.05 10.23
N HIS A 436 22.70 13.62 9.34
CA HIS A 436 22.89 13.60 7.89
C HIS A 436 23.32 14.96 7.32
N PRO A 437 24.30 15.02 6.39
CA PRO A 437 24.79 16.27 5.78
C PRO A 437 23.67 17.15 5.20
N GLU A 438 22.72 16.56 4.48
CA GLU A 438 21.61 17.31 3.87
C GLU A 438 20.71 17.98 4.92
N THR A 439 20.51 17.33 6.06
CA THR A 439 19.71 17.88 7.16
C THR A 439 20.39 19.10 7.78
N PHE A 440 21.71 19.02 7.98
CA PHE A 440 22.49 20.17 8.44
C PHE A 440 22.56 21.29 7.39
N ALA A 441 22.63 20.96 6.10
CA ALA A 441 22.60 21.95 5.03
C ALA A 441 21.27 22.72 5.03
N GLN A 442 20.14 22.04 5.20
CA GLN A 442 18.83 22.69 5.37
C GLN A 442 18.78 23.61 6.60
N TRP A 443 19.34 23.16 7.73
CA TRP A 443 19.43 23.99 8.93
C TRP A 443 20.31 25.23 8.71
N MET A 444 21.46 25.06 8.04
CA MET A 444 22.39 26.16 7.75
C MET A 444 21.80 27.17 6.77
N ASP A 445 21.08 26.73 5.73
CA ASP A 445 20.33 27.61 4.81
C ASP A 445 19.28 28.43 5.58
N TRP A 446 18.47 27.77 6.41
CA TRP A 446 17.50 28.48 7.26
C TRP A 446 18.18 29.51 8.16
N ALA A 447 19.26 29.12 8.87
CA ALA A 447 20.00 30.00 9.77
C ALA A 447 20.72 31.14 9.03
N GLY A 448 21.08 30.95 7.77
CA GLY A 448 21.68 31.97 6.91
C GLY A 448 20.73 33.11 6.54
N ARG A 449 19.40 32.87 6.59
CA ARG A 449 18.37 33.89 6.38
C ARG A 449 18.04 34.67 7.65
N GLN A 450 18.46 34.17 8.80
CA GLN A 450 18.26 34.82 10.09
C GLN A 450 19.32 35.89 10.32
N ARG A 451 19.00 36.87 11.19
CA ARG A 451 19.96 37.92 11.56
C ARG A 451 20.99 37.37 12.55
N GLY A 452 22.24 37.85 12.43
CA GLY A 452 23.31 37.59 13.39
C GLY A 452 24.17 36.38 13.05
N ASP A 453 24.62 35.68 14.10
CA ASP A 453 25.66 34.64 14.02
C ASP A 453 25.10 33.20 13.96
N GLN A 454 23.80 33.04 13.73
CA GLN A 454 23.13 31.73 13.80
C GLN A 454 23.76 30.71 12.83
N ALA A 455 24.02 31.09 11.58
CA ALA A 455 24.65 30.20 10.61
C ALA A 455 26.05 29.73 11.04
N ALA A 456 26.82 30.57 11.72
CA ALA A 456 28.11 30.19 12.27
C ALA A 456 27.95 29.19 13.44
N ARG A 457 26.93 29.38 14.29
CA ARG A 457 26.60 28.41 15.36
C ARG A 457 26.17 27.06 14.79
N VAL A 458 25.36 27.04 13.74
CA VAL A 458 24.98 25.80 13.04
C VAL A 458 26.20 25.12 12.42
N ALA A 459 27.07 25.86 11.74
CA ALA A 459 28.29 25.32 11.16
C ALA A 459 29.23 24.72 12.24
N GLN A 460 29.33 25.35 13.41
CA GLN A 460 30.07 24.79 14.55
C GLN A 460 29.43 23.49 15.06
N ALA A 461 28.11 23.47 15.24
CA ALA A 461 27.38 22.28 15.68
C ALA A 461 27.52 21.12 14.68
N TRP A 462 27.39 21.41 13.39
CA TRP A 462 27.60 20.45 12.31
C TRP A 462 29.02 19.90 12.34
N HIS A 463 30.05 20.76 12.32
CA HIS A 463 31.44 20.29 12.35
C HIS A 463 31.77 19.50 13.62
N LYS A 464 31.16 19.83 14.76
CA LYS A 464 31.33 19.08 16.01
C LYS A 464 30.80 17.64 15.89
N ILE A 465 29.65 17.46 15.25
CA ILE A 465 29.01 16.14 15.10
C ILE A 465 29.63 15.37 13.92
N ARG A 466 29.98 16.07 12.84
CA ARG A 466 30.57 15.52 11.61
C ARG A 466 31.86 16.25 11.23
N PRO A 467 33.00 15.90 11.85
CA PRO A 467 34.26 16.63 11.65
C PRO A 467 34.85 16.57 10.24
N ARG A 468 34.43 15.57 9.44
CA ARG A 468 34.95 15.34 8.08
C ARG A 468 34.14 16.06 6.99
N ASP A 469 33.02 16.68 7.32
CA ASP A 469 32.23 17.41 6.34
C ASP A 469 32.88 18.78 6.08
N ILE A 470 33.18 19.08 4.82
CA ILE A 470 33.95 20.26 4.42
C ILE A 470 33.11 21.56 4.45
N GLU A 471 31.82 21.46 4.12
CA GLU A 471 30.90 22.58 4.00
C GLU A 471 30.80 23.47 5.26
N PRO A 472 30.59 22.94 6.48
CA PRO A 472 30.57 23.77 7.69
C PRO A 472 31.91 24.47 7.94
N VAL A 473 33.03 23.83 7.62
CA VAL A 473 34.37 24.43 7.80
C VAL A 473 34.59 25.58 6.82
N LEU A 474 34.17 25.41 5.56
CA LEU A 474 34.22 26.47 4.54
C LEU A 474 33.36 27.67 4.93
N ARG A 475 32.20 27.45 5.54
CA ARG A 475 31.37 28.54 6.06
C ARG A 475 32.08 29.29 7.18
N LEU A 476 32.62 28.57 8.16
CA LEU A 476 33.34 29.17 9.30
C LEU A 476 34.60 29.93 8.86
N LEU A 477 35.31 29.42 7.86
CA LEU A 477 36.43 30.08 7.20
C LEU A 477 36.03 31.45 6.63
N LYS A 478 34.98 31.48 5.80
CA LYS A 478 34.46 32.71 5.18
C LYS A 478 33.99 33.72 6.23
N ASP A 479 33.25 33.27 7.24
CA ASP A 479 32.74 34.14 8.30
C ASP A 479 33.89 34.70 9.18
N ALA A 480 34.92 33.92 9.47
CA ALA A 480 36.10 34.37 10.20
C ALA A 480 36.90 35.40 9.38
N GLU A 481 37.09 35.14 8.09
CA GLU A 481 37.78 36.05 7.18
C GLU A 481 37.02 37.37 7.00
N ALA A 482 35.70 37.35 6.85
CA ALA A 482 34.87 38.56 6.72
C ALA A 482 34.94 39.46 7.96
N ARG A 483 35.12 38.88 9.15
CA ARG A 483 35.39 39.62 10.41
C ARG A 483 36.88 39.98 10.57
N GLY A 484 37.72 39.53 9.65
CA GLY A 484 39.19 39.60 9.67
C GLY A 484 39.84 38.87 10.85
N ALA A 485 39.14 37.90 11.45
CA ALA A 485 39.73 37.02 12.45
C ALA A 485 40.70 36.02 11.77
N PHE A 486 41.81 36.54 11.22
CA PHE A 486 42.71 35.80 10.34
C PHE A 486 43.32 34.56 11.00
N GLY A 487 43.66 34.61 12.29
CA GLY A 487 44.13 33.42 13.01
C GLY A 487 43.07 32.30 13.08
N SER A 488 41.79 32.64 13.31
CA SER A 488 40.70 31.66 13.25
C SER A 488 40.47 31.16 11.82
N ALA A 489 40.54 32.05 10.82
CA ALA A 489 40.42 31.68 9.42
C ALA A 489 41.53 30.72 8.98
N LEU A 490 42.79 30.97 9.35
CA LEU A 490 43.91 30.05 9.10
C LEU A 490 43.71 28.69 9.80
N GLY A 491 43.19 28.69 11.03
CA GLY A 491 42.82 27.45 11.73
C GLY A 491 41.74 26.64 11.01
N TYR A 492 40.72 27.29 10.44
CA TYR A 492 39.71 26.61 9.62
C TYR A 492 40.27 26.18 8.26
N LEU A 493 41.13 26.99 7.62
CA LEU A 493 41.78 26.63 6.36
C LEU A 493 42.63 25.37 6.52
N ALA A 494 43.40 25.24 7.60
CA ALA A 494 44.18 24.04 7.87
C ALA A 494 43.29 22.78 7.96
N LYS A 495 42.08 22.92 8.52
CA LYS A 495 41.08 21.82 8.53
C LYS A 495 40.52 21.52 7.14
N VAL A 496 40.25 22.54 6.32
CA VAL A 496 39.83 22.35 4.92
C VAL A 496 40.90 21.57 4.15
N GLU A 497 42.16 21.99 4.27
CA GLU A 497 43.30 21.33 3.62
C GLU A 497 43.47 19.88 4.09
N GLN A 498 43.19 19.60 5.36
CA GLN A 498 43.22 18.25 5.92
C GLN A 498 42.10 17.35 5.37
N ILE A 499 40.91 17.91 5.10
CA ILE A 499 39.76 17.16 4.57
C ILE A 499 39.90 16.99 3.05
N ASP A 500 40.17 18.08 2.33
CA ASP A 500 40.37 18.12 0.88
C ASP A 500 41.36 19.25 0.50
N GLY A 501 42.63 18.88 0.36
CA GLY A 501 43.71 19.80 -0.03
C GLY A 501 43.60 20.33 -1.46
N LEU A 502 42.78 19.73 -2.33
CA LEU A 502 42.61 20.17 -3.72
C LEU A 502 41.42 21.13 -3.89
N HIS A 503 40.65 21.35 -2.82
CA HIS A 503 39.44 22.16 -2.84
C HIS A 503 39.72 23.58 -3.36
N PRO A 504 38.92 24.11 -4.30
CA PRO A 504 39.15 25.43 -4.90
C PRO A 504 39.27 26.56 -3.88
N ALA A 505 38.49 26.50 -2.80
CA ALA A 505 38.52 27.51 -1.73
C ALA A 505 39.80 27.47 -0.87
N ALA A 506 40.60 26.40 -0.92
CA ALA A 506 41.89 26.34 -0.25
C ALA A 506 43.02 26.92 -1.12
N ARG A 507 42.86 26.87 -2.46
CA ARG A 507 43.88 27.35 -3.41
C ARG A 507 44.10 28.86 -3.26
N GLY A 508 45.32 29.24 -2.90
CA GLY A 508 45.70 30.64 -2.70
C GLY A 508 45.08 31.31 -1.45
N ALA A 509 44.19 30.63 -0.73
CA ALA A 509 43.55 31.19 0.46
C ALA A 509 44.57 31.40 1.59
N ARG A 510 45.56 30.51 1.74
CA ARG A 510 46.63 30.65 2.74
C ARG A 510 47.41 31.95 2.54
N LEU A 511 47.90 32.19 1.32
CA LEU A 511 48.63 33.41 0.97
C LEU A 511 47.79 34.67 1.27
N ARG A 512 46.52 34.67 0.84
CA ARG A 512 45.60 35.80 1.06
C ARG A 512 45.35 36.08 2.54
N LEU A 513 45.16 35.04 3.36
CA LEU A 513 44.89 35.18 4.79
C LEU A 513 46.13 35.63 5.58
N VAL A 514 47.31 35.08 5.27
CA VAL A 514 48.56 35.51 5.91
C VAL A 514 48.91 36.95 5.49
N ALA A 515 48.69 37.34 4.23
CA ALA A 515 48.82 38.73 3.79
C ALA A 515 47.89 39.67 4.56
N GLY A 516 46.61 39.29 4.73
CA GLY A 516 45.65 40.06 5.52
C GLY A 516 46.05 40.18 7.00
N SER A 517 46.61 39.11 7.57
CA SER A 517 47.19 39.11 8.93
C SER A 517 48.37 40.09 9.04
N ALA A 518 49.32 40.04 8.10
CA ALA A 518 50.48 40.93 8.08
C ALA A 518 50.09 42.40 8.02
N LEU A 519 49.16 42.76 7.12
CA LEU A 519 48.62 44.11 7.00
C LEU A 519 47.94 44.57 8.30
N ARG A 520 47.13 43.70 8.92
CA ARG A 520 46.49 44.00 10.21
C ARG A 520 47.50 44.20 11.33
N HIS A 521 48.56 43.39 11.38
CA HIS A 521 49.63 43.56 12.36
C HIS A 521 50.38 44.89 12.16
N LEU A 522 50.60 45.30 10.92
CA LEU A 522 51.17 46.61 10.60
C LEU A 522 50.25 47.76 11.05
N GLN A 523 48.95 47.69 10.76
CA GLN A 523 47.96 48.66 11.24
C GLN A 523 47.93 48.77 12.77
N GLN A 524 48.08 47.63 13.47
CA GLN A 524 48.14 47.56 14.93
C GLN A 524 49.50 47.97 15.51
N LYS A 525 50.45 48.42 14.68
CA LYS A 525 51.83 48.76 15.09
C LYS A 525 52.58 47.60 15.75
N LYS A 526 52.38 46.39 15.23
CA LYS A 526 53.06 45.15 15.66
C LYS A 526 53.97 44.60 14.54
N PRO A 527 55.08 45.29 14.20
CA PRO A 527 55.91 44.92 13.06
C PRO A 527 56.65 43.58 13.23
N ALA A 528 56.88 43.13 14.47
CA ALA A 528 57.47 41.81 14.74
C ALA A 528 56.58 40.65 14.24
N LEU A 529 55.27 40.69 14.54
CA LEU A 529 54.32 39.70 14.07
C LEU A 529 54.11 39.77 12.54
N ALA A 530 54.16 40.98 11.97
CA ALA A 530 54.12 41.15 10.52
C ALA A 530 55.36 40.56 9.83
N ALA A 531 56.53 40.59 10.48
CA ALA A 531 57.73 39.94 9.99
C ALA A 531 57.62 38.40 10.00
N GLU A 532 56.98 37.82 11.03
CA GLU A 532 56.67 36.39 11.10
C GLU A 532 55.71 35.97 9.97
N ASP A 533 54.61 36.72 9.77
CA ASP A 533 53.67 36.49 8.69
C ASP A 533 54.36 36.60 7.30
N LEU A 534 55.24 37.59 7.12
CA LEU A 534 56.02 37.75 5.89
C LEU A 534 56.98 36.56 5.65
N ALA A 535 57.59 36.04 6.70
CA ALA A 535 58.42 34.85 6.62
C ALA A 535 57.60 33.63 6.17
N GLU A 536 56.41 33.40 6.75
CA GLU A 536 55.49 32.34 6.30
C GLU A 536 55.12 32.52 4.83
N MET A 537 54.70 33.72 4.40
CA MET A 537 54.32 33.98 3.01
C MET A 537 55.45 33.67 2.02
N SER A 538 56.70 33.96 2.39
CA SER A 538 57.85 33.73 1.50
C SER A 538 58.10 32.25 1.18
N THR A 539 57.62 31.33 2.04
CA THR A 539 57.73 29.88 1.86
C THR A 539 56.66 29.31 0.93
N LEU A 540 55.60 30.07 0.62
CA LEU A 540 54.47 29.61 -0.18
C LEU A 540 54.78 29.69 -1.69
N PRO A 541 54.64 28.60 -2.47
CA PRO A 541 54.89 28.62 -3.91
C PRO A 541 54.05 29.66 -4.67
N GLN A 542 52.82 29.92 -4.22
CA GLN A 542 51.92 30.89 -4.84
C GLN A 542 52.44 32.33 -4.70
N ALA A 543 53.24 32.63 -3.67
CA ALA A 543 53.80 33.96 -3.46
C ALA A 543 54.92 34.29 -4.45
N GLN A 544 55.45 33.29 -5.16
CA GLN A 544 56.52 33.42 -6.16
C GLN A 544 55.99 33.54 -7.60
N GLN A 545 54.66 33.56 -7.79
CA GLN A 545 54.01 33.63 -9.10
C GLN A 545 53.55 35.06 -9.41
N GLY A 546 53.63 35.48 -10.68
CA GLY A 546 53.20 36.81 -11.13
C GLY A 546 53.89 37.94 -10.38
N ASP A 547 53.12 38.94 -9.93
CA ASP A 547 53.62 40.09 -9.16
C ASP A 547 53.81 39.80 -7.65
N GLY A 548 53.65 38.55 -7.21
CA GLY A 548 53.82 38.12 -5.82
C GLY A 548 55.17 38.52 -5.19
N PRO A 549 56.32 38.34 -5.87
CA PRO A 549 57.62 38.77 -5.37
C PRO A 549 57.70 40.28 -5.11
N ALA A 550 57.06 41.10 -5.96
CA ALA A 550 57.03 42.55 -5.78
C ALA A 550 56.20 42.94 -4.56
N PHE A 551 55.08 42.25 -4.32
CA PHE A 551 54.27 42.43 -3.12
C PHE A 551 55.02 42.04 -1.82
N LEU A 552 55.76 40.93 -1.83
CA LEU A 552 56.61 40.53 -0.69
C LEU A 552 57.71 41.56 -0.40
N ALA A 553 58.37 42.09 -1.44
CA ALA A 553 59.37 43.14 -1.29
C ALA A 553 58.76 44.44 -0.75
N ALA A 554 57.53 44.79 -1.16
CA ALA A 554 56.80 45.93 -0.65
C ALA A 554 56.43 45.78 0.84
N LEU A 555 55.94 44.61 1.26
CA LEU A 555 55.70 44.31 2.68
C LEU A 555 57.00 44.38 3.49
N ARG A 556 58.10 43.84 2.95
CA ARG A 556 59.42 43.90 3.61
C ARG A 556 59.91 45.35 3.81
N PHE A 557 59.68 46.22 2.83
CA PHE A 557 59.94 47.66 2.95
C PHE A 557 59.16 48.25 4.13
N VAL A 558 57.85 48.03 4.19
CA VAL A 558 56.99 48.62 5.23
C VAL A 558 57.35 48.10 6.63
N VAL A 559 57.62 46.79 6.77
CA VAL A 559 58.09 46.20 8.04
C VAL A 559 59.43 46.80 8.46
N SER A 560 60.40 46.91 7.54
CA SER A 560 61.73 47.46 7.84
C SER A 560 61.66 48.95 8.20
N ALA A 561 60.82 49.71 7.51
CA ALA A 561 60.57 51.12 7.81
C ALA A 561 59.88 51.28 9.19
N ALA A 562 58.91 50.43 9.52
CA ALA A 562 58.24 50.44 10.82
C ALA A 562 59.17 50.05 11.99
N CYS A 563 60.19 49.22 11.73
CA CYS A 563 61.23 48.86 12.70
C CYS A 563 62.41 49.85 12.77
N GLY A 564 62.47 50.87 11.91
CA GLY A 564 63.58 51.83 11.87
C GLY A 564 64.86 51.34 11.16
N HIS A 565 64.78 50.26 10.39
CA HIS A 565 65.92 49.70 9.65
C HIS A 565 66.06 50.36 8.27
N SER A 566 66.54 51.60 8.23
CA SER A 566 66.59 52.45 7.03
C SER A 566 67.36 51.82 5.84
N GLU A 567 68.46 51.11 6.09
CA GLU A 567 69.24 50.45 5.03
C GLU A 567 68.45 49.29 4.40
N GLN A 568 67.83 48.44 5.21
CA GLN A 568 67.02 47.31 4.74
C GLN A 568 65.75 47.77 4.00
N ALA A 569 65.16 48.90 4.43
CA ALA A 569 64.07 49.53 3.72
C ALA A 569 64.53 50.03 2.33
N ALA A 570 65.67 50.73 2.24
CA ALA A 570 66.18 51.21 0.95
C ALA A 570 66.46 50.06 -0.04
N THR A 571 67.05 48.95 0.44
CA THR A 571 67.26 47.75 -0.38
C THR A 571 65.94 47.14 -0.85
N SER A 572 64.96 46.99 0.05
CA SER A 572 63.66 46.41 -0.29
C SER A 572 62.90 47.27 -1.32
N ARG A 573 63.02 48.61 -1.25
CA ARG A 573 62.44 49.52 -2.24
C ARG A 573 63.06 49.33 -3.64
N ALA A 574 64.38 49.24 -3.71
CA ALA A 574 65.08 48.99 -4.97
C ALA A 574 64.67 47.64 -5.59
N ASP A 575 64.42 46.62 -4.76
CA ASP A 575 63.89 45.34 -5.21
C ASP A 575 62.48 45.44 -5.80
N VAL A 576 61.58 46.23 -5.21
CA VAL A 576 60.23 46.46 -5.77
C VAL A 576 60.33 47.14 -7.14
N GLU A 577 61.17 48.17 -7.26
CA GLU A 577 61.39 48.89 -8.53
C GLU A 577 61.95 47.98 -9.62
N ARG A 578 62.91 47.10 -9.26
CA ARG A 578 63.48 46.10 -10.18
C ARG A 578 62.45 45.07 -10.62
N LEU A 579 61.60 44.58 -9.71
CA LEU A 579 60.63 43.53 -10.00
C LEU A 579 59.45 44.01 -10.86
N LEU A 580 59.03 45.26 -10.70
CA LEU A 580 57.94 45.86 -11.49
C LEU A 580 58.41 46.57 -12.76
N GLY A 581 59.72 46.80 -12.91
CA GLY A 581 60.30 47.50 -14.06
C GLY A 581 59.92 48.99 -14.17
N SER A 582 59.29 49.57 -13.14
CA SER A 582 58.81 50.96 -13.14
C SER A 582 58.81 51.56 -11.73
N GLY A 583 59.53 52.68 -11.58
CA GLY A 583 59.55 53.44 -10.31
C GLY A 583 58.18 53.99 -9.92
N ALA A 584 57.32 54.33 -10.89
CA ALA A 584 55.97 54.79 -10.63
C ALA A 584 55.07 53.66 -10.10
N ALA A 585 55.17 52.46 -10.68
CA ALA A 585 54.43 51.28 -10.21
C ALA A 585 54.87 50.87 -8.80
N ALA A 586 56.18 50.89 -8.52
CA ALA A 586 56.73 50.64 -7.20
C ALA A 586 56.26 51.65 -6.15
N ALA A 587 56.26 52.94 -6.47
CA ALA A 587 55.75 53.98 -5.56
C ALA A 587 54.27 53.78 -5.23
N MET A 588 53.44 53.44 -6.23
CA MET A 588 52.02 53.14 -6.03
C MET A 588 51.80 51.90 -5.16
N LEU A 589 52.55 50.81 -5.39
CA LEU A 589 52.42 49.59 -4.60
C LEU A 589 52.87 49.81 -3.15
N LEU A 590 54.00 50.47 -2.94
CA LEU A 590 54.51 50.80 -1.61
C LEU A 590 53.53 51.69 -0.84
N PHE A 591 52.95 52.69 -1.50
CA PHE A 591 51.91 53.53 -0.92
C PHE A 591 50.68 52.70 -0.55
N ALA A 592 50.17 51.87 -1.47
CA ALA A 592 49.01 51.03 -1.23
C ALA A 592 49.20 50.09 -0.03
N VAL A 593 50.35 49.42 0.09
CA VAL A 593 50.67 48.52 1.21
C VAL A 593 50.84 49.27 2.52
N ALA A 594 51.40 50.48 2.50
CA ALA A 594 51.55 51.31 3.69
C ALA A 594 50.22 51.90 4.20
N THR A 595 49.22 52.06 3.32
CA THR A 595 47.91 52.63 3.65
C THR A 595 46.76 51.63 3.73
N ALA A 596 47.00 50.38 3.35
CA ALA A 596 46.01 49.29 3.39
C ALA A 596 45.59 48.95 4.82
#